data_AF-A0AAD7TPH5-F1
#
_entry.id   AF-A0AAD7TPH5-F1
#
_cell.length_a   1.000
_cell.length_b   1.000
_cell.length_c   1.000
_cell.angle_alpha   90.00
_cell.angle_beta   90.00
_cell.angle_gamma   90.00
#
_symmetry.space_group_name_H-M   'P 1'
#
loop_
_entity.id
_entity.type
_entity.pdbx_description
1 polymer ?
#
loop_
_entity_poly.entity_id
_entity_poly.type
_entity_poly.pdbx_seq_one_letter_code
_entity_poly.pdbx_strand_id
1 'polypeptide(L)'
;MPFLNPLDGLIIRDCLSLRRLLHIFQDLAEGVEFLHKQRIAHLDICFNNIVGALAEHVSEHPNLVFGRAYIIDFDTSKQLALGPGSQPAITLPPSQLPPPHGLKHFDPYSWDVYCLGQVYERALRTFSFCNDYSPRIARWCSTTVNMSSATGPPWIAYNPNGSIHMGGVPERLLHHPEMQRRGIKLVAALNPGVVFCSIPTEDPHFVVKVLDLDTEELLIYERLLRKANTPRNHTIPCEIYREGHPLLIMPYLMPLDVLISRDCPSLRRLFRIFQDLAEGIEFLHRQHIAHLDICHNNIVTALGEHVSAHPDSGLISGRTYIIDFNTSRQLDQGPGHQHAITLPPTQLPPPNGLKHFDPYSWDIYCLGQVYERALRVSDY
;
A
#
# COMPACT_ATOMS: atom_id res chain seq x y z
N MET A 1 14.19 24.38 9.84
CA MET A 1 12.75 24.10 9.66
C MET A 1 12.35 23.00 10.63
N PRO A 2 11.10 22.96 11.11
CA PRO A 2 10.57 21.78 11.80
C PRO A 2 10.72 20.55 10.91
N PHE A 3 11.00 19.38 11.48
CA PHE A 3 10.92 18.11 10.74
C PHE A 3 9.44 17.74 10.57
N LEU A 4 8.84 18.21 9.48
CA LEU A 4 7.43 17.89 9.17
C LEU A 4 7.33 16.56 8.45
N ASN A 5 6.16 15.90 8.55
CA ASN A 5 5.96 14.59 7.93
C ASN A 5 5.75 14.76 6.41
N PRO A 6 6.47 14.01 5.56
CA PRO A 6 6.23 13.97 4.13
C PRO A 6 4.79 13.55 3.82
N LEU A 7 4.26 14.02 2.69
CA LEU A 7 2.87 13.74 2.29
C LEU A 7 2.59 12.23 2.13
N ASP A 8 3.57 11.45 1.64
CA ASP A 8 3.45 9.99 1.55
C ASP A 8 3.22 9.38 2.94
N GLY A 9 4.00 9.85 3.94
CA GLY A 9 3.84 9.44 5.32
C GLY A 9 2.47 9.81 5.90
N LEU A 10 1.92 10.97 5.55
CA LEU A 10 0.60 11.40 6.02
C LEU A 10 -0.55 10.59 5.42
N ILE A 11 -0.49 10.29 4.12
CA ILE A 11 -1.52 9.49 3.44
C ILE A 11 -1.55 8.07 4.01
N ILE A 12 -0.37 7.47 4.21
CA ILE A 12 -0.23 6.10 4.69
C ILE A 12 -0.55 6.01 6.20
N ARG A 13 -0.02 6.92 7.03
CA ARG A 13 -0.14 6.87 8.50
C ARG A 13 -1.55 7.21 8.99
N ASP A 14 -2.20 8.21 8.40
CA ASP A 14 -3.47 8.72 8.94
C ASP A 14 -4.71 8.16 8.23
N CYS A 15 -4.55 7.23 7.27
CA CYS A 15 -5.63 6.71 6.42
C CYS A 15 -6.58 7.83 5.95
N LEU A 16 -6.00 8.90 5.39
CA LEU A 16 -6.69 10.17 5.15
C LEU A 16 -7.98 9.95 4.36
N SER A 17 -9.13 10.41 4.86
CA SER A 17 -10.37 10.39 4.07
C SER A 17 -10.23 11.17 2.75
N LEU A 18 -11.04 10.87 1.72
CA LEU A 18 -11.06 11.64 0.47
C LEU A 18 -11.28 13.14 0.73
N ARG A 19 -12.13 13.48 1.70
CA ARG A 19 -12.35 14.86 2.13
C ARG A 19 -11.06 15.51 2.63
N ARG A 20 -10.24 14.77 3.37
CA ARG A 20 -8.97 15.26 3.89
C ARG A 20 -7.93 15.43 2.79
N LEU A 21 -7.90 14.50 1.83
CA LEU A 21 -7.08 14.63 0.62
C LEU A 21 -7.45 15.88 -0.20
N LEU A 22 -8.75 16.15 -0.34
CA LEU A 22 -9.24 17.37 -1.00
C LEU A 22 -8.82 18.63 -0.24
N HIS A 23 -8.86 18.62 1.09
CA HIS A 23 -8.38 19.76 1.89
C HIS A 23 -6.87 19.98 1.73
N ILE A 24 -6.06 18.92 1.70
CA ILE A 24 -4.62 19.02 1.41
C ILE A 24 -4.40 19.62 0.02
N PHE A 25 -5.13 19.14 -0.99
CA PHE A 25 -5.02 19.68 -2.34
C PHE A 25 -5.41 21.16 -2.40
N GLN A 26 -6.46 21.55 -1.68
CA GLN A 26 -6.86 22.94 -1.56
C GLN A 26 -5.76 23.80 -0.91
N ASP A 27 -5.17 23.35 0.21
CA ASP A 27 -4.06 24.05 0.87
C ASP A 27 -2.88 24.30 -0.09
N LEU A 28 -2.54 23.28 -0.90
CA LEU A 28 -1.45 23.37 -1.87
C LEU A 28 -1.80 24.30 -3.03
N ALA A 29 -3.03 24.22 -3.56
CA ALA A 29 -3.50 25.12 -4.62
C ALA A 29 -3.49 26.58 -4.16
N GLU A 30 -3.94 26.87 -2.94
CA GLU A 30 -3.86 28.20 -2.33
C GLU A 30 -2.41 28.66 -2.16
N GLY A 31 -1.50 27.76 -1.76
CA GLY A 31 -0.07 28.03 -1.66
C GLY A 31 0.57 28.40 -3.02
N VAL A 32 0.27 27.62 -4.07
CA VAL A 32 0.74 27.91 -5.44
C VAL A 32 0.19 29.24 -5.94
N GLU A 33 -1.12 29.50 -5.76
CA GLU A 33 -1.74 30.76 -6.15
C GLU A 33 -1.08 31.96 -5.44
N PHE A 34 -0.77 31.82 -4.15
CA PHE A 34 -0.07 32.84 -3.39
C PHE A 34 1.32 33.13 -3.97
N LEU A 35 2.12 32.11 -4.27
CA LEU A 35 3.43 32.27 -4.91
C LEU A 35 3.31 32.97 -6.26
N HIS A 36 2.34 32.55 -7.09
CA HIS A 36 2.13 33.11 -8.42
C HIS A 36 1.71 34.58 -8.39
N LYS A 37 0.90 34.99 -7.40
CA LYS A 37 0.58 36.41 -7.16
C LYS A 37 1.81 37.25 -6.82
N GLN A 38 2.79 36.66 -6.14
CA GLN A 38 4.09 37.28 -5.90
C GLN A 38 5.06 37.15 -7.08
N ARG A 39 4.62 36.57 -8.21
CA ARG A 39 5.45 36.25 -9.40
C ARG A 39 6.58 35.28 -9.09
N ILE A 40 6.39 34.40 -8.10
CA ILE A 40 7.30 33.31 -7.79
C ILE A 40 6.75 32.05 -8.45
N ALA A 41 7.59 31.34 -9.20
CA ALA A 41 7.33 29.98 -9.64
C ALA A 41 8.22 29.01 -8.85
N HIS A 42 7.65 27.91 -8.37
CA HIS A 42 8.36 26.95 -7.52
C HIS A 42 9.31 26.05 -8.31
N LEU A 43 8.86 25.58 -9.47
CA LEU A 43 9.55 24.77 -10.48
C LEU A 43 9.89 23.32 -10.11
N ASP A 44 9.81 22.93 -8.84
CA ASP A 44 9.93 21.54 -8.39
C ASP A 44 8.85 21.14 -7.39
N ILE A 45 7.57 21.41 -7.71
CA ILE A 45 6.47 20.90 -6.89
C ILE A 45 6.40 19.39 -7.07
N CYS A 46 6.65 18.64 -6.02
CA CYS A 46 6.59 17.19 -6.03
C CYS A 46 6.20 16.66 -4.65
N PHE A 47 5.94 15.35 -4.58
CA PHE A 47 5.50 14.70 -3.35
C PHE A 47 6.47 14.86 -2.17
N ASN A 48 7.77 14.86 -2.45
CA ASN A 48 8.83 15.02 -1.45
C ASN A 48 8.93 16.45 -0.91
N ASN A 49 8.47 17.43 -1.70
CA ASN A 49 8.51 18.85 -1.36
C ASN A 49 7.18 19.31 -0.73
N ILE A 50 6.37 18.36 -0.27
CA ILE A 50 5.13 18.62 0.44
C ILE A 50 5.15 17.92 1.78
N VAL A 51 4.84 18.69 2.81
CA VAL A 51 4.79 18.23 4.19
C VAL A 51 3.51 18.70 4.86
N GLY A 52 3.07 17.98 5.89
CA GLY A 52 1.90 18.37 6.67
C GLY A 52 2.20 18.51 8.16
N ALA A 53 1.49 19.44 8.79
CA ALA A 53 1.60 19.69 10.21
C ALA A 53 0.69 18.73 11.01
N LEU A 54 1.28 17.99 11.94
CA LEU A 54 0.58 17.16 12.92
C LEU A 54 0.46 17.88 14.25
N ALA A 55 -0.31 17.32 15.18
CA ALA A 55 -0.58 17.96 16.46
C ALA A 55 0.71 18.21 17.25
N GLU A 56 1.63 17.25 17.22
CA GLU A 56 2.98 17.34 17.79
C GLU A 56 3.81 18.51 17.21
N HIS A 57 3.68 18.79 15.91
CA HIS A 57 4.41 19.90 15.28
C HIS A 57 3.85 21.27 15.71
N VAL A 58 2.53 21.36 15.88
CA VAL A 58 1.87 22.62 16.26
C VAL A 58 2.18 23.01 17.70
N SER A 59 2.36 22.03 18.60
CA SER A 59 2.80 22.31 19.97
C SER A 59 4.20 22.92 20.03
N GLU A 60 5.09 22.55 19.12
CA GLU A 60 6.47 23.05 19.08
C GLU A 60 6.59 24.33 18.24
N HIS A 61 5.72 24.50 17.24
CA HIS A 61 5.76 25.59 16.28
C HIS A 61 4.37 26.24 16.13
N PRO A 62 4.07 27.30 16.92
CA PRO A 62 2.74 27.89 17.00
C PRO A 62 2.27 28.60 15.72
N ASN A 63 3.19 28.82 14.77
CA ASN A 63 2.88 29.35 13.45
C ASN A 63 2.36 28.28 12.46
N LEU A 64 2.42 27.01 12.83
CA LEU A 64 1.81 25.93 12.05
C LEU A 64 0.34 25.77 12.41
N VAL A 65 -0.47 25.53 11.39
CA VAL A 65 -1.87 25.13 11.53
C VAL A 65 -1.97 23.60 11.45
N PHE A 66 -2.58 22.98 12.47
CA PHE A 66 -2.80 21.53 12.51
C PHE A 66 -3.54 21.06 11.26
N GLY A 67 -2.99 20.03 10.63
CA GLY A 67 -3.56 19.44 9.43
C GLY A 67 -3.38 20.28 8.16
N ARG A 68 -2.62 21.37 8.19
CA ARG A 68 -2.35 22.11 6.95
C ARG A 68 -1.18 21.46 6.19
N ALA A 69 -1.26 21.46 4.85
CA ALA A 69 -0.16 21.09 3.98
C ALA A 69 0.70 22.32 3.59
N TYR A 70 2.00 22.12 3.44
CA TYR A 70 2.97 23.16 3.14
C TYR A 70 3.89 22.73 2.02
N ILE A 71 4.23 23.68 1.14
CA ILE A 71 5.26 23.55 0.11
C ILE A 71 6.60 23.95 0.72
N ILE A 72 7.62 23.12 0.52
CA ILE A 72 8.99 23.34 1.01
C ILE A 72 9.99 23.22 -0.14
N ASP A 73 11.26 23.50 0.16
CA ASP A 73 12.39 23.40 -0.79
C ASP A 73 12.25 24.31 -2.03
N PHE A 74 12.62 25.58 -1.82
CA PHE A 74 12.54 26.63 -2.85
C PHE A 74 13.85 26.77 -3.66
N ASP A 75 14.75 25.80 -3.62
CA ASP A 75 16.08 25.92 -4.22
C ASP A 75 16.05 26.14 -5.74
N THR A 76 15.02 25.60 -6.41
CA THR A 76 14.79 25.78 -7.86
C THR A 76 13.85 26.93 -8.19
N SER A 77 13.24 27.56 -7.16
CA SER A 77 12.23 28.59 -7.35
C SER A 77 12.80 29.85 -7.98
N LYS A 78 11.96 30.54 -8.76
CA LYS A 78 12.35 31.78 -9.45
C LYS A 78 11.34 32.89 -9.21
N GLN A 79 11.85 34.03 -8.77
CA GLN A 79 11.15 35.31 -8.87
C GLN A 79 11.24 35.81 -10.31
N LEU A 80 10.09 36.00 -10.94
CA LEU A 80 9.99 36.34 -12.36
C LEU A 80 9.53 37.79 -12.55
N ALA A 81 9.86 38.36 -13.71
CA ALA A 81 9.54 39.75 -14.02
C ALA A 81 8.04 39.94 -14.33
N LEU A 82 7.45 38.99 -15.05
CA LEU A 82 6.05 39.01 -15.48
C LEU A 82 5.25 37.96 -14.72
N GLY A 83 3.94 38.19 -14.58
CA GLY A 83 3.03 37.25 -13.91
C GLY A 83 2.48 36.16 -14.85
N PRO A 84 1.61 35.28 -14.31
CA PRO A 84 0.95 34.22 -15.07
C PRO A 84 0.26 34.74 -16.34
N GLY A 85 0.36 33.96 -17.43
CA GLY A 85 -0.24 34.29 -18.73
C GLY A 85 0.50 35.36 -19.54
N SER A 86 1.51 36.04 -18.97
CA SER A 86 2.36 37.02 -19.68
C SER A 86 3.83 36.62 -19.72
N GLN A 87 4.25 35.73 -18.84
CA GLN A 87 5.63 35.26 -18.76
C GLN A 87 5.97 34.34 -19.95
N PRO A 88 7.06 34.61 -20.70
CA PRO A 88 7.50 33.69 -21.75
C PRO A 88 8.01 32.37 -21.16
N ALA A 89 7.93 31.33 -21.98
CA ALA A 89 8.43 30.02 -21.62
C ALA A 89 9.93 30.06 -21.27
N ILE A 90 10.32 29.31 -20.25
CA ILE A 90 11.71 29.16 -19.82
C ILE A 90 12.16 27.72 -20.01
N THR A 91 13.47 27.52 -20.10
CA THR A 91 14.05 26.18 -19.91
C THR A 91 13.87 25.79 -18.44
N LEU A 92 13.23 24.64 -18.20
CA LEU A 92 13.02 24.16 -16.84
C LEU A 92 14.35 23.75 -16.19
N PRO A 93 14.53 24.01 -14.88
CA PRO A 93 15.59 23.36 -14.12
C PRO A 93 15.36 21.84 -14.09
N PRO A 94 16.36 21.03 -13.71
CA PRO A 94 16.12 19.64 -13.34
C PRO A 94 15.02 19.56 -12.29
N SER A 95 13.98 18.77 -12.55
CA SER A 95 12.85 18.54 -11.66
C SER A 95 12.70 17.05 -11.38
N GLN A 96 12.10 16.71 -10.23
CA GLN A 96 11.83 15.32 -9.88
C GLN A 96 10.74 14.69 -10.76
N LEU A 97 9.85 15.51 -11.32
CA LEU A 97 8.82 15.07 -12.26
C LEU A 97 9.29 15.25 -13.71
N PRO A 98 9.11 14.23 -14.58
CA PRO A 98 9.45 14.36 -15.99
C PRO A 98 8.46 15.30 -16.70
N PRO A 99 8.93 16.15 -17.63
CA PRO A 99 8.04 16.99 -18.42
C PRO A 99 7.21 16.17 -19.41
N PRO A 100 5.95 16.54 -19.65
CA PRO A 100 5.10 15.84 -20.60
C PRO A 100 5.69 15.90 -22.01
N HIS A 101 5.64 14.75 -22.70
CA HIS A 101 6.02 14.62 -24.12
C HIS A 101 7.44 15.10 -24.47
N GLY A 102 8.37 15.08 -23.50
CA GLY A 102 9.77 15.47 -23.73
C GLY A 102 9.97 16.96 -24.02
N LEU A 103 8.98 17.80 -23.71
CA LEU A 103 9.08 19.24 -23.85
C LEU A 103 10.18 19.78 -22.92
N LYS A 104 10.88 20.82 -23.38
CA LYS A 104 12.01 21.44 -22.65
C LYS A 104 11.75 22.87 -22.20
N HIS A 105 10.69 23.49 -22.72
CA HIS A 105 10.34 24.88 -22.45
C HIS A 105 8.89 24.98 -22.03
N PHE A 106 8.65 25.63 -20.89
CA PHE A 106 7.32 25.79 -20.32
C PHE A 106 7.11 27.19 -19.79
N ASP A 107 5.87 27.65 -19.83
CA ASP A 107 5.44 28.71 -18.93
C ASP A 107 5.65 28.21 -17.48
N PRO A 108 6.48 28.90 -16.68
CA PRO A 108 6.89 28.41 -15.36
C PRO A 108 5.72 28.27 -14.37
N TYR A 109 4.67 29.09 -14.52
CA TYR A 109 3.48 29.01 -13.67
C TYR A 109 2.61 27.81 -14.04
N SER A 110 2.41 27.56 -15.33
CA SER A 110 1.70 26.39 -15.83
C SER A 110 2.41 25.09 -15.46
N TRP A 111 3.75 25.12 -15.37
CA TRP A 111 4.54 23.99 -14.89
C TRP A 111 4.23 23.65 -13.42
N ASP A 112 4.18 24.64 -12.52
CA ASP A 112 3.77 24.41 -11.13
C ASP A 112 2.37 23.79 -11.02
N VAL A 113 1.42 24.26 -11.84
CA VAL A 113 0.05 23.72 -11.87
C VAL A 113 0.03 22.27 -12.37
N TYR A 114 0.81 21.96 -13.41
CA TYR A 114 0.96 20.59 -13.91
C TYR A 114 1.53 19.67 -12.82
N CYS A 115 2.62 20.09 -12.17
CA CYS A 115 3.26 19.38 -11.07
C CYS A 115 2.31 19.14 -9.89
N LEU A 116 1.51 20.14 -9.52
CA LEU A 116 0.48 20.01 -8.48
C LEU A 116 -0.60 18.97 -8.88
N GLY A 117 -0.99 18.94 -10.15
CA GLY A 117 -1.88 17.90 -10.69
C GLY A 117 -1.29 16.49 -10.56
N GLN A 118 -0.01 16.32 -10.87
CA GLN A 118 0.71 15.04 -10.71
C GLN A 118 0.79 14.59 -9.25
N VAL A 119 1.04 15.52 -8.32
CA VAL A 119 0.95 15.25 -6.88
C VAL A 119 -0.45 14.75 -6.53
N TYR A 120 -1.51 15.43 -6.97
CA TYR A 120 -2.86 15.01 -6.62
C TYR A 120 -3.22 13.63 -7.20
N GLU A 121 -2.85 13.36 -8.45
CA GLU A 121 -3.05 12.07 -9.07
C GLU A 121 -2.35 10.95 -8.30
N ARG A 122 -1.07 11.14 -7.96
CA ARG A 122 -0.33 10.18 -7.14
C ARG A 122 -0.99 10.00 -5.77
N ALA A 123 -1.42 11.09 -5.13
CA ALA A 123 -2.06 11.05 -3.83
C ALA A 123 -3.41 10.30 -3.87
N LEU A 124 -4.18 10.46 -4.96
CA LEU A 124 -5.39 9.70 -5.22
C LEU A 124 -5.12 8.22 -5.50
N ARG A 125 -4.05 7.89 -6.22
CA ARG A 125 -3.64 6.49 -6.45
C ARG A 125 -3.26 5.81 -5.13
N THR A 126 -2.43 6.47 -4.31
CA THR A 126 -2.07 6.00 -2.96
C THR A 126 -3.29 5.90 -2.05
N PHE A 127 -4.20 6.88 -2.09
CA PHE A 127 -5.44 6.83 -1.33
C PHE A 127 -6.36 5.71 -1.80
N SER A 128 -6.54 5.52 -3.12
CA SER A 128 -7.37 4.45 -3.69
C SER A 128 -6.83 3.07 -3.33
N PHE A 129 -5.51 2.91 -3.30
CA PHE A 129 -4.86 1.71 -2.76
C PHE A 129 -5.28 1.45 -1.30
N CYS A 130 -5.23 2.46 -0.43
CA CYS A 130 -5.72 2.33 0.95
C CYS A 130 -7.25 2.08 1.02
N ASN A 131 -8.01 2.59 0.06
CA ASN A 131 -9.47 2.57 0.07
C ASN A 131 -10.10 1.37 -0.65
N ASP A 132 -9.40 0.62 -1.50
CA ASP A 132 -9.92 -0.64 -2.05
C ASP A 132 -10.13 -1.71 -0.95
N TYR A 133 -9.58 -1.48 0.26
CA TYR A 133 -9.91 -2.21 1.49
C TYR A 133 -11.22 -1.73 2.18
N SER A 134 -11.70 -0.52 1.85
CA SER A 134 -12.87 0.15 2.46
C SER A 134 -14.24 -0.51 2.19
N PRO A 135 -14.55 -1.13 1.04
CA PRO A 135 -15.85 -1.77 0.81
C PRO A 135 -16.17 -2.87 1.81
N ARG A 136 -15.17 -3.59 2.33
CA ARG A 136 -15.36 -4.61 3.39
C ARG A 136 -15.74 -3.96 4.73
N ILE A 137 -15.05 -2.89 5.12
CA ILE A 137 -15.29 -2.17 6.38
C ILE A 137 -16.61 -1.39 6.34
N ALA A 138 -16.93 -0.69 5.23
CA ALA A 138 -18.19 0.03 5.07
C ALA A 138 -19.40 -0.90 5.03
N ARG A 139 -19.30 -2.05 4.35
CA ARG A 139 -20.34 -3.09 4.36
C ARG A 139 -20.51 -3.69 5.77
N TRP A 140 -19.46 -3.75 6.57
CA TRP A 140 -19.48 -4.22 7.96
C TRP A 140 -20.02 -3.19 8.98
N CYS A 141 -19.60 -1.93 8.89
CA CYS A 141 -20.14 -0.83 9.71
C CYS A 141 -21.65 -0.66 9.51
N SER A 142 -22.16 -1.03 8.32
CA SER A 142 -23.60 -1.02 8.02
C SER A 142 -24.37 -2.22 8.59
N THR A 143 -23.70 -3.31 8.98
CA THR A 143 -24.34 -4.55 9.44
C THR A 143 -24.07 -4.89 10.92
N THR A 144 -23.15 -4.20 11.59
CA THR A 144 -22.67 -4.62 12.93
C THR A 144 -22.69 -3.48 13.94
N VAL A 145 -23.88 -3.20 14.47
CA VAL A 145 -24.04 -2.57 15.79
C VAL A 145 -24.02 -3.73 16.81
N ASN A 146 -23.06 -3.71 17.74
CA ASN A 146 -22.84 -4.71 18.81
C ASN A 146 -22.14 -6.04 18.43
N MET A 147 -20.84 -5.99 18.13
CA MET A 147 -19.97 -7.11 18.48
C MET A 147 -18.74 -6.64 19.24
N SER A 148 -18.74 -6.86 20.55
CA SER A 148 -17.53 -6.99 21.36
C SER A 148 -16.88 -8.34 21.05
N SER A 149 -16.24 -8.52 19.89
CA SER A 149 -15.67 -9.83 19.55
C SER A 149 -14.30 -10.02 20.22
N ALA A 150 -14.32 -10.52 21.44
CA ALA A 150 -13.15 -11.09 22.11
C ALA A 150 -12.50 -12.25 21.30
N THR A 151 -13.16 -12.74 20.24
CA THR A 151 -12.93 -14.04 19.59
C THR A 151 -12.35 -13.98 18.17
N GLY A 152 -12.24 -12.82 17.51
CA GLY A 152 -11.79 -12.73 16.12
C GLY A 152 -11.63 -11.31 15.58
N PRO A 153 -11.00 -11.13 14.39
CA PRO A 153 -10.98 -9.84 13.71
C PRO A 153 -12.41 -9.38 13.37
N PRO A 154 -12.66 -8.06 13.22
CA PRO A 154 -11.65 -7.00 13.26
C PRO A 154 -11.29 -6.55 14.68
N TRP A 155 -10.00 -6.32 14.93
CA TRP A 155 -9.49 -5.72 16.17
C TRP A 155 -9.31 -4.21 15.99
N ILE A 156 -10.40 -3.47 16.17
CA ILE A 156 -10.46 -2.04 15.87
C ILE A 156 -9.84 -1.20 16.99
N ALA A 157 -9.09 -0.17 16.60
CA ALA A 157 -8.65 0.90 17.50
C ALA A 157 -9.69 2.02 17.56
N TYR A 158 -9.75 2.73 18.68
CA TYR A 158 -10.71 3.83 18.90
C TYR A 158 -9.97 5.11 19.32
N ASN A 159 -10.47 6.24 18.85
CA ASN A 159 -10.05 7.56 19.31
C ASN A 159 -10.62 7.85 20.71
N PRO A 160 -10.09 8.83 21.45
CA PRO A 160 -10.61 9.21 22.78
C PRO A 160 -12.10 9.59 22.78
N ASN A 161 -12.64 10.04 21.64
CA ASN A 161 -14.05 10.37 21.48
C ASN A 161 -14.95 9.16 21.12
N GLY A 162 -14.40 7.94 21.12
CA GLY A 162 -15.12 6.70 20.81
C GLY A 162 -15.30 6.40 19.32
N SER A 163 -14.87 7.30 18.42
CA SER A 163 -14.86 7.03 16.98
C SER A 163 -13.79 6.01 16.58
N ILE A 164 -14.00 5.26 15.50
CA ILE A 164 -13.02 4.31 14.96
C ILE A 164 -11.76 5.05 14.52
N HIS A 165 -10.60 4.59 14.97
CA HIS A 165 -9.30 5.04 14.51
C HIS A 165 -8.80 4.11 13.40
N MET A 166 -9.02 4.49 12.14
CA MET A 166 -8.75 3.64 10.97
C MET A 166 -7.28 3.25 10.81
N GLY A 167 -6.34 4.16 11.10
CA GLY A 167 -4.91 3.88 11.09
C GLY A 167 -4.37 3.34 12.42
N GLY A 168 -5.22 3.22 13.44
CA GLY A 168 -4.78 2.91 14.80
C GLY A 168 -4.48 1.43 15.05
N VAL A 169 -3.53 1.19 15.95
CA VAL A 169 -3.27 -0.15 16.49
C VAL A 169 -4.11 -0.33 17.77
N PRO A 170 -4.89 -1.42 17.91
CA PRO A 170 -5.71 -1.63 19.09
C PRO A 170 -4.85 -1.92 20.33
N GLU A 171 -5.29 -1.47 21.51
CA GLU A 171 -4.53 -1.62 22.76
C GLU A 171 -4.11 -3.06 23.06
N ARG A 172 -4.93 -4.04 22.69
CA ARG A 172 -4.61 -5.47 22.86
C ARG A 172 -3.39 -5.92 22.07
N LEU A 173 -3.09 -5.28 20.93
CA LEU A 173 -1.87 -5.56 20.15
C LEU A 173 -0.67 -4.78 20.70
N LEU A 174 -0.88 -3.54 21.12
CA LEU A 174 0.17 -2.72 21.76
C LEU A 174 0.73 -3.38 23.04
N HIS A 175 -0.14 -4.06 23.79
CA HIS A 175 0.23 -4.77 25.02
C HIS A 175 0.35 -6.29 24.83
N HIS A 176 0.43 -6.76 23.58
CA HIS A 176 0.48 -8.19 23.32
C HIS A 176 1.81 -8.80 23.80
N PRO A 177 1.81 -9.88 24.61
CA PRO A 177 3.03 -10.41 25.22
C PRO A 177 4.12 -10.75 24.21
N GLU A 178 3.74 -11.35 23.09
CA GLU A 178 4.70 -11.72 22.04
C GLU A 178 5.31 -10.50 21.33
N MET A 179 4.52 -9.43 21.14
CA MET A 179 5.01 -8.21 20.51
C MET A 179 6.03 -7.54 21.42
N GLN A 180 5.72 -7.44 22.71
CA GLN A 180 6.63 -6.89 23.72
C GLN A 180 7.90 -7.74 23.86
N ARG A 181 7.77 -9.07 23.91
CA ARG A 181 8.90 -10.00 24.02
C ARG A 181 9.87 -9.87 22.85
N ARG A 182 9.36 -9.66 21.63
CA ARG A 182 10.17 -9.48 20.41
C ARG A 182 10.59 -8.04 20.15
N GLY A 183 10.11 -7.08 20.95
CA GLY A 183 10.34 -5.65 20.70
C GLY A 183 9.63 -5.10 19.45
N ILE A 184 8.58 -5.78 18.97
CA ILE A 184 7.82 -5.36 17.78
C ILE A 184 6.88 -4.22 18.18
N LYS A 185 7.20 -2.99 17.78
CA LYS A 185 6.37 -1.81 18.01
C LYS A 185 5.49 -1.54 16.80
N LEU A 186 4.22 -1.96 16.89
CA LEU A 186 3.22 -1.67 15.87
C LEU A 186 2.78 -0.21 15.96
N VAL A 187 2.71 0.49 14.82
CA VAL A 187 2.40 1.93 14.77
C VAL A 187 1.26 2.31 13.84
N ALA A 188 0.91 1.45 12.87
CA ALA A 188 -0.18 1.72 11.96
C ALA A 188 -0.92 0.44 11.55
N ALA A 189 -2.18 0.60 11.14
CA ALA A 189 -2.94 -0.43 10.45
C ALA A 189 -2.76 -0.31 8.93
N LEU A 190 -2.38 -1.41 8.27
CA LEU A 190 -2.38 -1.53 6.81
C LEU A 190 -3.76 -1.93 6.27
N ASN A 191 -4.47 -2.75 7.05
CA ASN A 191 -5.86 -3.08 6.83
C ASN A 191 -6.58 -2.96 8.18
N PRO A 192 -7.41 -1.92 8.39
CA PRO A 192 -7.97 -1.60 9.70
C PRO A 192 -8.63 -2.81 10.36
N GLY A 193 -8.16 -3.14 11.57
CA GLY A 193 -8.68 -4.27 12.35
C GLY A 193 -8.09 -5.64 11.98
N VAL A 194 -7.30 -5.76 10.92
CA VAL A 194 -6.82 -7.05 10.41
C VAL A 194 -5.31 -7.10 10.29
N VAL A 195 -4.68 -6.10 9.66
CA VAL A 195 -3.23 -6.09 9.36
C VAL A 195 -2.60 -4.83 9.90
N PHE A 196 -1.49 -4.98 10.61
CA PHE A 196 -0.76 -3.91 11.29
C PHE A 196 0.73 -3.98 10.95
N CYS A 197 1.42 -2.85 10.94
CA CYS A 197 2.86 -2.79 10.66
C CYS A 197 3.65 -2.10 11.77
N SER A 198 4.93 -2.46 11.87
CA SER A 198 5.90 -1.78 12.73
C SER A 198 6.42 -0.49 12.08
N ILE A 199 7.25 0.24 12.83
CA ILE A 199 7.87 1.50 12.39
C ILE A 199 8.72 1.26 11.13
N PRO A 200 8.43 1.90 9.97
CA PRO A 200 9.17 1.71 8.73
C PRO A 200 10.62 2.25 8.72
N THR A 201 11.08 2.84 9.82
CA THR A 201 12.44 3.37 9.98
C THR A 201 13.27 2.59 11.01
N GLU A 202 12.68 1.60 11.69
CA GLU A 202 13.38 0.72 12.63
C GLU A 202 13.44 -0.71 12.08
N ASP A 203 14.63 -1.17 11.66
CA ASP A 203 14.85 -2.57 11.29
C ASP A 203 14.91 -3.46 12.55
N PRO A 204 14.36 -4.70 12.49
CA PRO A 204 13.61 -5.27 11.39
C PRO A 204 12.16 -4.78 11.32
N HIS A 205 11.62 -4.65 10.11
CA HIS A 205 10.21 -4.27 9.90
C HIS A 205 9.28 -5.49 9.84
N PHE A 206 8.16 -5.41 10.55
CA PHE A 206 7.19 -6.49 10.64
C PHE A 206 5.80 -6.07 10.20
N VAL A 207 5.08 -7.04 9.65
CA VAL A 207 3.63 -7.03 9.49
C VAL A 207 3.05 -8.08 10.42
N VAL A 208 2.00 -7.70 11.15
CA VAL A 208 1.23 -8.58 12.03
C VAL A 208 -0.20 -8.61 11.53
N LYS A 209 -0.66 -9.80 11.14
CA LYS A 209 -2.04 -10.03 10.71
C LYS A 209 -2.78 -10.84 11.77
N VAL A 210 -3.96 -10.36 12.16
CA VAL A 210 -4.92 -11.10 12.98
C VAL A 210 -5.68 -12.05 12.06
N LEU A 211 -5.55 -13.36 12.28
CA LEU A 211 -6.17 -14.36 11.41
C LEU A 211 -7.66 -14.49 11.68
N ASP A 212 -8.47 -14.63 10.63
CA ASP A 212 -9.88 -14.96 10.76
C ASP A 212 -10.04 -16.48 10.93
N LEU A 213 -10.70 -16.91 12.00
CA LEU A 213 -10.90 -18.33 12.30
C LEU A 213 -12.13 -18.91 11.59
N ASP A 214 -12.98 -18.06 11.01
CA ASP A 214 -14.10 -18.48 10.18
C ASP A 214 -13.67 -18.77 8.72
N THR A 215 -12.38 -18.58 8.41
CA THR A 215 -11.79 -18.93 7.11
C THR A 215 -10.76 -20.06 7.23
N GLU A 216 -10.34 -20.58 6.08
CA GLU A 216 -9.34 -21.64 6.00
C GLU A 216 -7.89 -21.12 6.09
N GLU A 217 -7.70 -19.80 6.25
CA GLU A 217 -6.40 -19.13 6.13
C GLU A 217 -5.36 -19.71 7.08
N LEU A 218 -5.72 -19.92 8.36
CA LEU A 218 -4.81 -20.49 9.35
C LEU A 218 -4.32 -21.89 8.95
N LEU A 219 -5.25 -22.77 8.52
CA LEU A 219 -4.94 -24.14 8.12
C LEU A 219 -4.10 -24.17 6.84
N ILE A 220 -4.36 -23.25 5.92
CA ILE A 220 -3.58 -23.08 4.69
C ILE A 220 -2.15 -22.66 5.03
N TYR A 221 -1.94 -21.64 5.86
CA TYR A 221 -0.59 -21.25 6.30
C TYR A 221 0.14 -22.39 7.01
N GLU A 222 -0.53 -23.13 7.89
CA GLU A 222 0.06 -24.31 8.54
C GLU A 222 0.57 -25.35 7.54
N ARG A 223 -0.19 -25.60 6.48
CA ARG A 223 0.20 -26.54 5.43
C ARG A 223 1.36 -26.01 4.59
N LEU A 224 1.33 -24.74 4.22
CA LEU A 224 2.35 -24.10 3.38
C LEU A 224 3.68 -23.93 4.12
N LEU A 225 3.65 -23.56 5.40
CA LEU A 225 4.85 -23.36 6.22
C LEU A 225 5.60 -24.67 6.52
N ARG A 226 4.92 -25.82 6.59
CA ARG A 226 5.59 -27.14 6.63
C ARG A 226 6.44 -27.41 5.38
N LYS A 227 6.23 -26.66 4.31
CA LYS A 227 6.94 -26.74 3.03
C LYS A 227 7.72 -25.47 2.71
N ALA A 228 8.07 -24.66 3.72
CA ALA A 228 8.77 -23.38 3.54
C ALA A 228 10.10 -23.53 2.76
N ASN A 229 10.82 -24.64 2.94
CA ASN A 229 12.09 -24.89 2.24
C ASN A 229 11.92 -25.35 0.77
N THR A 230 10.69 -25.49 0.28
CA THR A 230 10.44 -25.86 -1.12
C THR A 230 10.71 -24.66 -2.01
N PRO A 231 11.64 -24.71 -2.98
CA PRO A 231 11.96 -23.54 -3.80
C PRO A 231 10.79 -22.99 -4.60
N ARG A 232 9.76 -23.81 -4.91
CA ARG A 232 8.53 -23.39 -5.59
C ARG A 232 7.47 -22.77 -4.68
N ASN A 233 7.69 -22.80 -3.36
CA ASN A 233 6.75 -22.19 -2.42
C ASN A 233 7.01 -20.69 -2.33
N HIS A 234 6.21 -19.91 -3.04
CA HIS A 234 6.27 -18.45 -3.01
C HIS A 234 5.36 -17.84 -1.92
N THR A 235 4.93 -18.61 -0.92
CA THR A 235 4.30 -18.03 0.28
C THR A 235 5.34 -17.21 1.03
N ILE A 236 4.97 -16.00 1.49
CA ILE A 236 5.89 -15.19 2.30
C ILE A 236 6.39 -15.98 3.53
N PRO A 237 7.69 -15.96 3.84
CA PRO A 237 8.18 -16.50 5.10
C PRO A 237 7.51 -15.79 6.28
N CYS A 238 6.92 -16.57 7.18
CA CYS A 238 6.18 -16.05 8.32
C CYS A 238 6.09 -17.07 9.45
N GLU A 239 5.68 -16.59 10.62
CA GLU A 239 5.45 -17.37 11.83
C GLU A 239 4.02 -17.22 12.30
N ILE A 240 3.45 -18.30 12.82
CA ILE A 240 2.12 -18.28 13.44
C ILE A 240 2.30 -18.32 14.96
N TYR A 241 1.96 -17.22 15.63
CA TYR A 241 1.83 -17.20 17.09
C TYR A 241 0.44 -17.68 17.50
N ARG A 242 0.37 -18.54 18.52
CA ARG A 242 -0.85 -19.32 18.83
C ARG A 242 -1.40 -19.12 20.22
N GLU A 243 -0.68 -18.47 21.11
CA GLU A 243 -1.19 -18.28 22.46
C GLU A 243 -2.27 -17.19 22.44
N GLY A 244 -3.49 -17.53 22.79
CA GLY A 244 -4.64 -16.66 22.59
C GLY A 244 -5.16 -16.75 21.16
N HIS A 245 -5.37 -15.59 20.52
CA HIS A 245 -5.88 -15.55 19.14
C HIS A 245 -4.73 -15.64 18.13
N PRO A 246 -4.80 -16.50 17.11
CA PRO A 246 -3.71 -16.68 16.17
C PRO A 246 -3.31 -15.40 15.44
N LEU A 247 -2.02 -15.08 15.50
CA LEU A 247 -1.40 -13.97 14.78
C LEU A 247 -0.40 -14.52 13.78
N LEU A 248 -0.40 -13.94 12.59
CA LEU A 248 0.62 -14.18 11.58
C LEU A 248 1.63 -13.03 11.62
N ILE A 249 2.89 -13.34 11.92
CA ILE A 249 3.98 -12.38 11.99
C ILE A 249 4.89 -12.63 10.79
N MET A 250 5.06 -11.61 9.94
CA MET A 250 5.84 -11.72 8.71
C MET A 250 6.71 -10.48 8.49
N PRO A 251 7.80 -10.56 7.72
CA PRO A 251 8.56 -9.39 7.31
C PRO A 251 7.69 -8.40 6.53
N TYR A 252 7.92 -7.10 6.73
CA TYR A 252 7.36 -6.06 5.85
C TYR A 252 8.19 -6.01 4.56
N LEU A 253 7.57 -6.29 3.41
CA LEU A 253 8.22 -6.33 2.11
C LEU A 253 7.65 -5.26 1.17
N MET A 254 8.31 -5.02 0.03
CA MET A 254 7.89 -4.00 -0.94
C MET A 254 6.64 -4.48 -1.69
N PRO A 255 5.50 -3.77 -1.63
CA PRO A 255 4.34 -4.08 -2.46
C PRO A 255 4.66 -3.98 -3.95
N LEU A 256 4.09 -4.87 -4.76
CA LEU A 256 4.42 -4.96 -6.19
C LEU A 256 4.12 -3.67 -6.96
N ASP A 257 3.01 -3.00 -6.65
CA ASP A 257 2.61 -1.75 -7.27
C ASP A 257 3.56 -0.59 -6.93
N VAL A 258 4.06 -0.53 -5.69
CA VAL A 258 5.11 0.42 -5.29
C VAL A 258 6.40 0.13 -6.06
N LEU A 259 6.80 -1.14 -6.17
CA LEU A 259 7.97 -1.54 -6.95
C LEU A 259 7.86 -1.11 -8.42
N ILE A 260 6.72 -1.38 -9.06
CA ILE A 260 6.51 -1.07 -10.49
C ILE A 260 6.49 0.44 -10.71
N SER A 261 5.77 1.19 -9.88
CA SER A 261 5.59 2.63 -10.04
C SER A 261 6.85 3.43 -9.72
N ARG A 262 7.62 3.02 -8.71
CA ARG A 262 8.82 3.72 -8.27
C ARG A 262 10.03 3.39 -9.14
N ASP A 263 10.24 2.12 -9.46
CA ASP A 263 11.51 1.68 -10.04
C ASP A 263 11.41 1.40 -11.56
N CYS A 264 10.21 1.50 -12.16
CA CYS A 264 9.93 1.22 -13.57
C CYS A 264 10.73 0.01 -14.09
N PRO A 265 10.45 -1.19 -13.57
CA PRO A 265 11.29 -2.35 -13.76
C PRO A 265 11.43 -2.69 -15.24
N SER A 266 12.65 -3.03 -15.66
CA SER A 266 12.89 -3.54 -17.01
C SER A 266 11.95 -4.71 -17.35
N LEU A 267 11.62 -4.89 -18.63
CA LEU A 267 10.85 -6.05 -19.10
C LEU A 267 11.40 -7.39 -18.59
N ARG A 268 12.72 -7.53 -18.47
CA ARG A 268 13.37 -8.71 -17.90
C ARG A 268 12.97 -8.93 -16.43
N ARG A 269 12.88 -7.86 -15.66
CA ARG A 269 12.47 -7.90 -14.25
C ARG A 269 10.99 -8.25 -14.13
N LEU A 270 10.12 -7.64 -14.95
CA LEU A 270 8.70 -7.98 -15.02
C LEU A 270 8.48 -9.46 -15.36
N PHE A 271 9.24 -9.98 -16.33
CA PHE A 271 9.16 -11.40 -16.69
C PHE A 271 9.57 -12.31 -15.52
N ARG A 272 10.60 -11.96 -14.75
CA ARG A 272 10.98 -12.72 -13.54
C ARG A 272 9.88 -12.71 -12.48
N ILE A 273 9.24 -11.56 -12.25
CA ILE A 273 8.11 -11.45 -11.32
C ILE A 273 6.98 -12.39 -11.77
N PHE A 274 6.66 -12.40 -13.06
CA PHE A 274 5.66 -13.31 -13.61
C PHE A 274 6.03 -14.79 -13.44
N GLN A 275 7.30 -15.15 -13.66
CA GLN A 275 7.78 -16.51 -13.45
C GLN A 275 7.64 -16.95 -11.99
N ASP A 276 8.07 -16.11 -11.03
CA ASP A 276 7.93 -16.38 -9.59
C ASP A 276 6.46 -16.62 -9.21
N LEU A 277 5.54 -15.78 -9.71
CA LEU A 277 4.11 -15.91 -9.43
C LEU A 277 3.51 -17.17 -10.05
N ALA A 278 3.85 -17.47 -11.30
CA ALA A 278 3.39 -18.68 -11.98
C ALA A 278 3.89 -19.95 -11.26
N GLU A 279 5.14 -19.97 -10.82
CA GLU A 279 5.72 -21.08 -10.04
C GLU A 279 5.03 -21.23 -8.67
N GLY A 280 4.76 -20.11 -7.99
CA GLY A 280 4.01 -20.06 -6.74
C GLY A 280 2.59 -20.59 -6.86
N ILE A 281 1.85 -20.12 -7.87
CA ILE A 281 0.48 -20.56 -8.14
C ILE A 281 0.44 -22.04 -8.52
N GLU A 282 1.35 -22.50 -9.38
CA GLU A 282 1.47 -23.92 -9.73
C GLU A 282 1.74 -24.78 -8.47
N PHE A 283 2.59 -24.29 -7.56
CA PHE A 283 2.83 -24.95 -6.28
C PHE A 283 1.56 -25.05 -5.43
N LEU A 284 0.80 -23.96 -5.27
CA LEU A 284 -0.47 -23.94 -4.55
C LEU A 284 -1.47 -24.93 -5.17
N HIS A 285 -1.60 -24.93 -6.49
CA HIS A 285 -2.52 -25.79 -7.22
C HIS A 285 -2.17 -27.28 -7.05
N ARG A 286 -0.87 -27.63 -7.00
CA ARG A 286 -0.41 -29.00 -6.65
C ARG A 286 -0.74 -29.40 -5.21
N GLN A 287 -1.00 -28.45 -4.32
CA GLN A 287 -1.50 -28.71 -2.97
C GLN A 287 -3.02 -28.74 -2.89
N HIS A 288 -3.70 -28.62 -4.04
CA HIS A 288 -5.14 -28.40 -4.17
C HIS A 288 -5.61 -27.15 -3.41
N ILE A 289 -4.79 -26.10 -3.44
CA ILE A 289 -5.14 -24.79 -2.86
C ILE A 289 -5.36 -23.84 -4.03
N ALA A 290 -6.52 -23.20 -4.07
CA ALA A 290 -6.78 -22.04 -4.93
C ALA A 290 -6.73 -20.77 -4.08
N HIS A 291 -6.04 -19.75 -4.55
CA HIS A 291 -5.85 -18.49 -3.81
C HIS A 291 -7.11 -17.61 -3.84
N LEU A 292 -7.78 -17.59 -5.00
CA LEU A 292 -9.03 -16.90 -5.29
C LEU A 292 -8.99 -15.37 -5.28
N ASP A 293 -7.91 -14.76 -4.75
CA ASP A 293 -7.71 -13.31 -4.74
C ASP A 293 -6.28 -12.91 -5.16
N ILE A 294 -5.78 -13.49 -6.26
CA ILE A 294 -4.49 -13.06 -6.82
C ILE A 294 -4.65 -11.64 -7.39
N CYS A 295 -3.91 -10.69 -6.83
CA CYS A 295 -3.91 -9.31 -7.31
C CYS A 295 -2.62 -8.59 -6.87
N HIS A 296 -2.33 -7.43 -7.45
CA HIS A 296 -1.15 -6.61 -7.11
C HIS A 296 -1.00 -6.33 -5.61
N ASN A 297 -2.10 -6.11 -4.89
CA ASN A 297 -2.10 -5.86 -3.43
C ASN A 297 -1.69 -7.08 -2.60
N ASN A 298 -1.84 -8.28 -3.14
CA ASN A 298 -1.52 -9.55 -2.47
C ASN A 298 -0.17 -10.12 -2.94
N ILE A 299 0.67 -9.27 -3.53
CA ILE A 299 1.98 -9.62 -4.05
C ILE A 299 3.03 -8.65 -3.52
N VAL A 300 4.08 -9.21 -2.94
CA VAL A 300 5.19 -8.44 -2.39
C VAL A 300 6.54 -8.96 -2.89
N THR A 301 7.56 -8.11 -2.88
CA THR A 301 8.90 -8.45 -3.34
C THR A 301 9.93 -8.19 -2.25
N ALA A 302 10.80 -9.17 -2.02
CA ALA A 302 11.96 -8.97 -1.16
C ALA A 302 13.05 -8.20 -1.90
N LEU A 303 13.57 -7.15 -1.27
CA LEU A 303 14.72 -6.39 -1.74
C LEU A 303 15.95 -6.78 -0.89
N GLY A 304 17.14 -6.35 -1.31
CA GLY A 304 18.37 -6.65 -0.58
C GLY A 304 18.36 -6.15 0.87
N GLU A 305 17.77 -4.98 1.10
CA GLU A 305 17.58 -4.40 2.44
C GLU A 305 16.69 -5.28 3.34
N HIS A 306 15.58 -5.81 2.82
CA HIS A 306 14.72 -6.73 3.59
C HIS A 306 15.46 -8.01 4.00
N VAL A 307 16.26 -8.57 3.10
CA VAL A 307 17.05 -9.78 3.40
C VAL A 307 18.11 -9.48 4.46
N SER A 308 18.72 -8.30 4.43
CA SER A 308 19.71 -7.86 5.41
C SER A 308 19.09 -7.62 6.79
N ALA A 309 17.88 -7.05 6.83
CA ALA A 309 17.12 -6.83 8.06
C ALA A 309 16.60 -8.13 8.69
N HIS A 310 16.38 -9.18 7.89
CA HIS A 310 15.84 -10.47 8.33
C HIS A 310 16.72 -11.65 7.91
N PRO A 311 17.97 -11.77 8.41
CA PRO A 311 18.95 -12.75 7.92
C PRO A 311 18.50 -14.21 8.05
N ASP A 312 17.69 -14.53 9.07
CA ASP A 312 17.23 -15.90 9.36
C ASP A 312 15.85 -16.23 8.79
N SER A 313 15.24 -15.31 8.04
CA SER A 313 13.87 -15.47 7.53
C SER A 313 13.73 -16.41 6.34
N GLY A 314 14.84 -16.74 5.66
CA GLY A 314 14.79 -17.45 4.38
C GLY A 314 14.29 -16.60 3.20
N LEU A 315 14.23 -15.27 3.36
CA LEU A 315 13.97 -14.35 2.25
C LEU A 315 15.07 -14.43 1.19
N ILE A 316 14.68 -14.28 -0.08
CA ILE A 316 15.59 -14.27 -1.22
C ILE A 316 15.48 -12.91 -1.92
N SER A 317 16.61 -12.21 -2.06
CA SER A 317 16.63 -10.89 -2.69
C SER A 317 16.14 -10.96 -4.14
N GLY A 318 15.22 -10.07 -4.48
CA GLY A 318 14.55 -10.01 -5.76
C GLY A 318 13.42 -11.02 -5.94
N ARG A 319 13.13 -11.89 -4.97
CA ARG A 319 12.05 -12.87 -5.09
C ARG A 319 10.69 -12.25 -4.80
N THR A 320 9.69 -12.69 -5.56
CA THR A 320 8.28 -12.31 -5.38
C THR A 320 7.56 -13.36 -4.52
N TYR A 321 6.70 -12.88 -3.62
CA TYR A 321 5.91 -13.69 -2.71
C TYR A 321 4.42 -13.35 -2.78
N ILE A 322 3.59 -14.37 -2.53
CA ILE A 322 2.13 -14.31 -2.45
C ILE A 322 1.74 -14.23 -0.97
N ILE A 323 0.79 -13.34 -0.66
CA ILE A 323 0.27 -13.09 0.70
C ILE A 323 -1.26 -13.07 0.69
N ASP A 324 -1.85 -13.01 1.90
CA ASP A 324 -3.30 -12.89 2.13
C ASP A 324 -4.12 -14.07 1.60
N PHE A 325 -4.11 -15.17 2.37
CA PHE A 325 -4.84 -16.39 2.03
C PHE A 325 -6.27 -16.41 2.60
N ASN A 326 -6.83 -15.26 2.97
CA ASN A 326 -8.14 -15.19 3.63
C ASN A 326 -9.30 -15.76 2.78
N THR A 327 -9.25 -15.53 1.47
CA THR A 327 -10.24 -16.06 0.52
C THR A 327 -9.87 -17.43 -0.01
N SER A 328 -8.65 -17.89 0.24
CA SER A 328 -8.14 -19.15 -0.29
C SER A 328 -8.97 -20.33 0.19
N ARG A 329 -8.95 -21.40 -0.60
CA ARG A 329 -9.67 -22.64 -0.31
C ARG A 329 -8.78 -23.84 -0.55
N GLN A 330 -8.79 -24.77 0.39
CA GLN A 330 -8.35 -26.14 0.20
C GLN A 330 -9.48 -26.91 -0.48
N LEU A 331 -9.20 -27.43 -1.66
CA LEU A 331 -10.16 -28.12 -2.51
C LEU A 331 -9.90 -29.63 -2.48
N ASP A 332 -10.95 -30.41 -2.69
CA ASP A 332 -10.87 -31.87 -2.71
C ASP A 332 -10.16 -32.38 -3.98
N GLN A 333 -10.37 -31.69 -5.10
CA GLN A 333 -9.87 -32.08 -6.42
C GLN A 333 -8.87 -31.06 -6.96
N GLY A 334 -7.92 -31.55 -7.75
CA GLY A 334 -6.91 -30.71 -8.41
C GLY A 334 -7.40 -30.07 -9.72
N PRO A 335 -6.51 -29.31 -10.39
CA PRO A 335 -6.79 -28.69 -11.69
C PRO A 335 -7.33 -29.69 -12.72
N GLY A 336 -8.29 -29.23 -13.54
CA GLY A 336 -8.92 -30.02 -14.59
C GLY A 336 -9.97 -31.04 -14.11
N HIS A 337 -10.12 -31.23 -12.81
CA HIS A 337 -11.11 -32.14 -12.22
C HIS A 337 -12.12 -31.40 -11.34
N GLN A 338 -11.66 -30.38 -10.62
CA GLN A 338 -12.49 -29.57 -9.73
C GLN A 338 -13.66 -28.90 -10.47
N HIS A 339 -14.85 -29.01 -9.89
CA HIS A 339 -16.03 -28.32 -10.41
C HIS A 339 -15.97 -26.81 -10.13
N ALA A 340 -16.63 -26.05 -11.00
CA ALA A 340 -16.75 -24.61 -10.84
C ALA A 340 -17.44 -24.25 -9.51
N ILE A 341 -16.89 -23.25 -8.83
CA ILE A 341 -17.43 -22.71 -7.58
C ILE A 341 -17.95 -21.30 -7.79
N THR A 342 -18.87 -20.86 -6.92
CA THR A 342 -19.16 -19.43 -6.78
C THR A 342 -17.95 -18.76 -6.16
N LEU A 343 -17.41 -17.73 -6.82
CA LEU A 343 -16.26 -17.00 -6.28
C LEU A 343 -16.64 -16.26 -4.98
N PRO A 344 -15.75 -16.23 -3.97
CA PRO A 344 -15.89 -15.30 -2.87
C PRO A 344 -15.76 -13.85 -3.38
N PRO A 345 -16.00 -12.83 -2.55
CA PRO A 345 -15.68 -11.45 -2.91
C PRO A 345 -14.19 -11.31 -3.28
N THR A 346 -13.92 -10.95 -4.53
CA THR A 346 -12.58 -10.76 -5.10
C THR A 346 -12.29 -9.29 -5.37
N GLN A 347 -11.01 -8.91 -5.38
CA GLN A 347 -10.58 -7.55 -5.74
C GLN A 347 -10.69 -7.29 -7.25
N LEU A 348 -10.47 -8.33 -8.07
CA LEU A 348 -10.67 -8.24 -9.52
C LEU A 348 -12.12 -8.60 -9.89
N PRO A 349 -12.80 -7.78 -10.71
CA PRO A 349 -14.14 -8.10 -11.17
C PRO A 349 -14.11 -9.32 -12.09
N PRO A 350 -15.02 -10.29 -11.91
CA PRO A 350 -15.12 -11.41 -12.83
C PRO A 350 -15.49 -10.96 -14.25
N PRO A 351 -14.89 -11.55 -15.30
CA PRO A 351 -15.18 -11.18 -16.68
C PRO A 351 -16.63 -11.55 -17.06
N ASN A 352 -17.21 -10.74 -17.95
CA ASN A 352 -18.50 -11.01 -18.60
C ASN A 352 -19.69 -11.27 -17.65
N GLY A 353 -19.63 -10.78 -16.42
CA GLY A 353 -20.68 -11.00 -15.41
C GLY A 353 -20.84 -12.45 -14.96
N LEU A 354 -19.86 -13.31 -15.25
CA LEU A 354 -19.84 -14.70 -14.80
C LEU A 354 -19.73 -14.76 -13.27
N LYS A 355 -20.35 -15.78 -12.68
CA LYS A 355 -20.40 -15.97 -11.22
C LYS A 355 -19.76 -17.28 -10.75
N HIS A 356 -19.56 -18.22 -11.66
CA HIS A 356 -19.03 -19.55 -11.36
C HIS A 356 -17.80 -19.81 -12.21
N PHE A 357 -16.72 -20.24 -11.55
CA PHE A 357 -15.43 -20.44 -12.20
C PHE A 357 -14.77 -21.70 -11.68
N ASP A 358 -14.03 -22.38 -12.55
CA ASP A 358 -12.97 -23.28 -12.09
C ASP A 358 -11.99 -22.45 -11.24
N PRO A 359 -11.80 -22.79 -9.96
CA PRO A 359 -11.05 -21.95 -9.02
C PRO A 359 -9.57 -21.81 -9.38
N TYR A 360 -8.98 -22.84 -9.99
CA TYR A 360 -7.59 -22.81 -10.44
C TYR A 360 -7.41 -21.92 -11.67
N SER A 361 -8.31 -22.02 -12.64
CA SER A 361 -8.34 -21.17 -13.84
C SER A 361 -8.58 -19.71 -13.48
N TRP A 362 -9.34 -19.45 -12.41
CA TRP A 362 -9.52 -18.11 -11.88
C TRP A 362 -8.20 -17.49 -11.39
N ASP A 363 -7.37 -18.23 -10.64
CA ASP A 363 -6.04 -17.75 -10.24
C ASP A 363 -5.16 -17.42 -11.46
N ILE A 364 -5.22 -18.24 -12.51
CA ILE A 364 -4.46 -18.01 -13.76
C ILE A 364 -4.97 -16.77 -14.51
N TYR A 365 -6.28 -16.56 -14.57
CA TYR A 365 -6.87 -15.34 -15.13
C TYR A 365 -6.38 -14.11 -14.37
N CYS A 366 -6.42 -14.16 -13.04
CA CYS A 366 -5.98 -13.09 -12.16
C CYS A 366 -4.48 -12.79 -12.32
N LEU A 367 -3.63 -13.82 -12.46
CA LEU A 367 -2.21 -13.67 -12.78
C LEU A 367 -2.01 -12.90 -14.10
N GLY A 368 -2.78 -13.22 -15.13
CA GLY A 368 -2.77 -12.49 -16.40
C GLY A 368 -3.10 -11.01 -16.23
N GLN A 369 -4.11 -10.69 -15.41
CA GLN A 369 -4.50 -9.32 -15.10
C GLN A 369 -3.41 -8.55 -14.34
N VAL A 370 -2.73 -9.20 -13.38
CA VAL A 370 -1.58 -8.61 -12.69
C VAL A 370 -0.47 -8.26 -13.68
N TYR A 371 -0.14 -9.16 -14.60
CA TYR A 371 0.92 -8.95 -15.58
C TYR A 371 0.58 -7.85 -16.59
N GLU A 372 -0.64 -7.86 -17.12
CA GLU A 372 -1.13 -6.83 -18.03
C GLU A 372 -1.06 -5.43 -17.39
N ARG A 373 -1.50 -5.32 -16.13
CA ARG A 373 -1.39 -4.05 -15.39
C ARG A 373 0.06 -3.62 -15.20
N ALA A 374 0.96 -4.55 -14.88
CA ALA A 374 2.37 -4.25 -14.71
C ALA A 374 3.01 -3.71 -16.00
N LEU A 375 2.71 -4.31 -17.16
CA LEU A 375 3.18 -3.84 -18.46
C LEU A 375 2.67 -2.43 -18.77
N ARG A 376 1.37 -2.18 -18.56
CA ARG A 376 0.76 -0.87 -18.82
C ARG A 376 1.36 0.25 -17.97
N VAL A 377 1.66 -0.01 -16.69
CA VAL A 377 2.26 1.00 -15.79
C VAL A 377 3.73 1.26 -16.15
N SER A 378 4.41 0.28 -16.76
CA SER A 378 5.79 0.39 -17.21
C SER A 378 5.93 0.80 -18.68
N ASP A 379 4.85 1.26 -19.32
CA ASP A 379 4.81 1.71 -20.73
C ASP A 379 5.32 0.66 -21.75
N TYR A 380 5.05 -0.62 -21.51
CA TYR A 380 5.39 -1.74 -22.41
C TYR A 380 4.23 -2.27 -23.25
#